data_AF-A0A1Y2V3W3-F1
#
_entry.id   AF-A0A1Y2V3W3-F1
#
_cell.length_a   1.000
_cell.length_b   1.000
_cell.length_c   1.000
_cell.angle_alpha   90.00
_cell.angle_beta   90.00
_cell.angle_gamma   90.00
#
_symmetry.space_group_name_H-M   'P 1'
#
loop_
_entity.id
_entity.type
_entity.pdbx_description
1 polymer ?
#
loop_
_entity_poly.entity_id
_entity_poly.type
_entity_poly.pdbx_seq_one_letter_code
_entity_poly.pdbx_strand_id
1 'polypeptide(L)'
;MKVSLLLLSAALATSTSAIPLVLDYSESTIAKLKERQSGSAKASIQSRQSTGTTANEFLEGGCRDVIFIFARGSTQGGNIGDDPGPQTIDQLKAALVVSGYSQGAALVHRSVESASNSVKDRIYAIVTFGDTQKAQDGGQVPNFDPSKTLILCHDGDKVCEGTLIVTDAHHEYHDLAPEAVDFIVSKV
;
A
#
# COMPACT_ATOMS: atom_id res chain seq x y z
N MET A 1 -46.71 -46.56 -50.83
CA MET A 1 -46.06 -47.71 -50.14
C MET A 1 -45.60 -47.24 -48.77
N LYS A 2 -46.09 -47.88 -47.71
CA LYS A 2 -45.59 -47.77 -46.33
C LYS A 2 -44.18 -48.35 -46.28
N VAL A 3 -43.24 -47.74 -45.55
CA VAL A 3 -42.45 -48.40 -44.48
C VAL A 3 -41.96 -47.33 -43.51
N SER A 4 -42.22 -47.61 -42.23
CA SER A 4 -41.83 -46.89 -41.03
C SER A 4 -40.43 -47.33 -40.59
N LEU A 5 -39.59 -46.41 -40.12
CA LEU A 5 -38.52 -46.77 -39.18
C LEU A 5 -38.15 -45.56 -38.31
N LEU A 6 -38.59 -45.61 -37.05
CA LEU A 6 -38.15 -44.72 -35.97
C LEU A 6 -36.68 -44.99 -35.63
N LEU A 7 -35.88 -43.94 -35.49
CA LEU A 7 -34.65 -43.96 -34.70
C LEU A 7 -34.62 -42.71 -33.81
N LEU A 8 -34.71 -42.97 -32.51
CA LEU A 8 -34.58 -42.05 -31.38
C LEU A 8 -33.28 -41.25 -31.48
N SER A 9 -33.37 -39.92 -31.46
CA SER A 9 -32.25 -39.04 -31.12
C SER A 9 -32.42 -38.63 -29.65
N ALA A 10 -31.65 -39.27 -28.77
CA ALA A 10 -31.57 -38.89 -27.37
C ALA A 10 -30.78 -37.57 -27.25
N ALA A 11 -31.44 -36.52 -26.77
CA ALA A 11 -30.77 -35.28 -26.39
C ALA A 11 -29.94 -35.53 -25.11
N LEU A 12 -28.62 -35.50 -25.24
CA LEU A 12 -27.71 -35.58 -24.10
C LEU A 12 -27.62 -34.19 -23.44
N ALA A 13 -28.52 -33.92 -22.50
CA ALA A 13 -28.38 -32.77 -21.60
C ALA A 13 -27.23 -33.08 -20.61
N THR A 14 -26.03 -32.60 -20.90
CA THR A 14 -24.93 -32.63 -19.93
C THR A 14 -25.19 -31.60 -18.85
N SER A 15 -25.68 -32.05 -17.70
CA SER A 15 -25.76 -31.27 -16.47
C SER A 15 -24.35 -31.02 -15.94
N THR A 16 -23.79 -29.85 -16.23
CA THR A 16 -22.65 -29.32 -15.47
C THR A 16 -23.17 -28.92 -14.09
N SER A 17 -23.15 -29.87 -13.16
CA SER A 17 -23.20 -29.57 -11.72
C SER A 17 -21.89 -28.84 -11.38
N ALA A 18 -21.94 -27.52 -11.25
CA ALA A 18 -20.93 -26.82 -10.49
C ALA A 18 -21.07 -27.28 -9.05
N ILE A 19 -20.21 -28.22 -8.64
CA ILE A 19 -20.08 -28.59 -7.22
C ILE A 19 -19.41 -27.39 -6.56
N PRO A 20 -20.10 -26.64 -5.67
CA PRO A 20 -19.38 -25.69 -4.86
C PRO A 20 -18.37 -26.47 -4.02
N LEU A 21 -17.09 -26.07 -4.07
CA LEU A 21 -16.12 -26.46 -3.06
C LEU A 21 -16.63 -25.92 -1.72
N VAL A 22 -17.45 -26.70 -1.04
CA VAL A 22 -17.77 -26.47 0.36
C VAL A 22 -16.50 -26.86 1.11
N LEU A 23 -15.63 -25.89 1.37
CA LEU A 23 -14.61 -26.05 2.39
C LEU A 23 -15.39 -26.22 3.70
N ASP A 24 -15.45 -27.46 4.18
CA ASP A 24 -16.04 -27.82 5.45
C ASP A 24 -15.13 -27.31 6.58
N TYR A 25 -15.10 -25.99 6.73
CA TYR A 25 -14.44 -25.35 7.84
C TYR A 25 -15.28 -25.66 9.08
N SER A 26 -14.70 -26.45 9.98
CA SER A 26 -15.31 -26.73 11.28
C SER A 26 -15.76 -25.43 11.96
N GLU A 27 -16.86 -25.46 12.71
CA GLU A 27 -17.28 -24.32 13.54
C GLU A 27 -16.13 -23.81 14.43
N SER A 28 -15.23 -24.70 14.86
CA SER A 28 -14.04 -24.34 15.61
C SER A 28 -13.03 -23.50 14.81
N THR A 29 -12.96 -23.66 13.49
CA THR A 29 -12.13 -22.82 12.61
C THR A 29 -12.80 -21.48 12.33
N ILE A 30 -14.12 -21.46 12.12
CA ILE A 30 -14.90 -20.23 11.99
C ILE A 30 -14.82 -19.42 13.31
N ALA A 31 -14.91 -20.08 14.47
CA ALA A 31 -14.74 -19.46 15.78
C ALA A 31 -13.33 -18.86 15.97
N LYS A 32 -12.27 -19.59 15.57
CA LYS A 32 -10.89 -19.08 15.63
C LYS A 32 -10.64 -17.88 14.69
N LEU A 33 -11.29 -17.83 13.53
CA LEU A 33 -11.22 -16.67 12.63
C LEU A 33 -12.01 -15.48 13.21
N LYS A 34 -13.15 -15.73 13.87
CA LYS A 34 -13.96 -14.72 14.52
C LYS A 34 -13.26 -14.11 15.75
N GLU A 35 -12.53 -14.92 16.52
CA GLU A 35 -11.65 -14.44 17.59
C GLU A 35 -10.48 -13.61 17.04
N ARG A 36 -9.88 -14.00 15.91
CA ARG A 36 -8.81 -13.22 15.27
C ARG A 36 -9.28 -11.88 14.70
N GLN A 37 -10.53 -11.79 14.21
CA GLN A 37 -11.12 -10.52 13.79
C GLN A 37 -11.51 -9.62 14.97
N SER A 38 -11.84 -10.19 16.13
CA SER A 38 -12.09 -9.42 17.37
C SER A 38 -10.81 -9.02 18.10
N GLY A 39 -9.66 -9.62 17.73
CA GLY A 39 -8.33 -9.33 18.25
C GLY A 39 -7.52 -8.35 17.39
N SER A 40 -8.10 -7.76 16.34
CA SER A 40 -7.62 -6.46 15.87
C SER A 40 -7.97 -5.50 16.99
N ALA A 41 -7.03 -5.34 17.94
CA ALA A 41 -7.00 -4.17 18.77
C ALA A 41 -7.36 -3.01 17.84
N LYS A 42 -8.45 -2.31 18.14
CA LYS A 42 -8.56 -0.92 17.71
C LYS A 42 -7.20 -0.35 18.11
N ALA A 43 -6.31 -0.21 17.15
CA ALA A 43 -5.31 0.82 17.22
C ALA A 43 -6.21 2.04 17.37
N SER A 44 -6.39 2.46 18.62
CA SER A 44 -6.52 3.86 18.93
C SER A 44 -5.46 4.46 18.02
N ILE A 45 -5.91 5.06 16.91
CA ILE A 45 -5.14 6.08 16.24
C ILE A 45 -5.07 7.12 17.35
N GLN A 46 -4.13 6.92 18.27
CA GLN A 46 -3.71 7.94 19.19
C GLN A 46 -3.32 9.02 18.19
N SER A 47 -4.10 10.09 18.13
CA SER A 47 -3.60 11.32 17.53
C SER A 47 -2.18 11.41 18.06
N ARG A 48 -1.17 11.36 17.18
CA ARG A 48 0.19 11.67 17.61
C ARG A 48 0.01 13.00 18.31
N GLN A 49 0.19 13.00 19.63
CA GLN A 49 0.01 14.21 20.39
C GLN A 49 0.98 15.18 19.73
N SER A 50 0.47 16.34 19.30
CA SER A 50 1.33 17.37 18.72
C SER A 50 2.54 17.51 19.62
N THR A 51 3.72 17.53 19.01
CA THR A 51 4.97 17.58 19.77
C THR A 51 4.87 18.77 20.72
N GLY A 52 5.23 18.56 22.00
CA GLY A 52 5.24 19.64 22.98
C GLY A 52 6.52 20.48 22.83
N THR A 53 6.74 21.37 23.79
CA THR A 53 7.98 22.17 23.86
C THR A 53 9.24 21.35 24.16
N THR A 54 9.09 20.05 24.44
CA THR A 54 10.18 19.14 24.77
C THR A 54 10.07 17.85 23.95
N ALA A 55 11.17 17.44 23.31
CA ALA A 55 11.30 16.17 22.60
C ALA A 55 12.68 15.54 22.88
N ASN A 56 12.70 14.25 23.20
CA ASN A 56 13.91 13.51 23.63
C ASN A 56 14.07 12.16 22.93
N GLU A 57 13.49 11.99 21.74
CA GLU A 57 13.44 10.69 21.04
C GLU A 57 14.81 10.04 20.83
N PHE A 58 15.85 10.82 20.54
CA PHE A 58 17.21 10.29 20.42
C PHE A 58 17.78 9.83 21.76
N LEU A 59 17.55 10.58 22.84
CA LEU A 59 18.07 10.27 24.17
C LEU A 59 17.37 9.06 24.80
N GLU A 60 16.08 8.89 24.51
CA GLU A 60 15.25 7.81 25.06
C GLU A 60 15.24 6.56 24.17
N GLY A 61 15.39 6.73 22.85
CA GLY A 61 15.23 5.67 21.85
C GLY A 61 16.48 5.35 21.02
N GLY A 62 17.56 6.13 21.15
CA GLY A 62 18.81 5.92 20.43
C GLY A 62 18.75 6.28 18.93
N CYS A 63 19.65 5.67 18.14
CA CYS A 63 19.77 5.92 16.71
C CYS A 63 18.48 5.53 15.94
N ARG A 64 18.13 6.37 14.96
CA ARG A 64 17.09 6.15 13.96
C ARG A 64 17.67 6.49 12.59
N ASP A 65 16.99 6.06 11.53
CA ASP A 65 17.43 6.30 10.14
C ASP A 65 17.54 7.79 9.82
N VAL A 66 16.75 8.63 10.49
CA VAL A 66 16.84 10.09 10.45
C VAL A 66 16.90 10.63 11.88
N ILE A 67 17.87 11.49 12.16
CA ILE A 67 18.01 12.21 13.43
C ILE A 67 17.81 13.69 13.17
N PHE A 68 16.75 14.27 13.75
CA PHE A 68 16.50 15.71 13.72
C PHE A 68 16.90 16.33 15.06
N ILE A 69 17.89 17.23 15.02
CA ILE A 69 18.34 18.00 16.20
C ILE A 69 17.90 19.45 16.01
N PHE A 70 17.18 19.99 17.00
CA PHE A 70 16.65 21.35 16.97
C PHE A 70 17.13 22.14 18.19
N ALA A 71 17.45 23.42 17.99
CA ALA A 71 17.79 24.36 19.04
C ALA A 71 16.75 25.47 19.07
N ARG A 72 16.04 25.60 20.19
CA ARG A 72 14.98 26.61 20.36
C ARG A 72 15.52 28.05 20.42
N GLY A 73 14.61 29.00 20.17
CA GLY A 73 14.88 30.43 20.30
C GLY A 73 14.95 30.93 21.75
N SER A 74 15.44 32.16 21.93
CA SER A 74 15.50 32.82 23.24
C SER A 74 14.12 32.88 23.89
N THR A 75 14.08 32.70 25.21
CA THR A 75 12.85 32.76 26.05
C THR A 75 11.81 31.66 25.84
N GLN A 76 12.01 30.73 24.90
CA GLN A 76 11.05 29.65 24.66
C GLN A 76 11.14 28.54 25.73
N GLY A 77 10.04 27.81 25.93
CA GLY A 77 9.99 26.70 26.89
C GLY A 77 10.72 25.44 26.41
N GLY A 78 11.03 24.52 27.33
CA GLY A 78 11.53 23.18 27.01
C GLY A 78 12.86 23.14 26.24
N ASN A 79 13.10 22.10 25.43
CA ASN A 79 14.29 21.99 24.56
C ASN A 79 13.99 22.25 23.07
N ILE A 80 12.72 22.17 22.65
CA ILE A 80 12.25 22.41 21.29
C ILE A 80 11.64 23.82 21.14
N GLY A 81 11.12 24.43 22.21
CA GLY A 81 10.42 25.71 22.13
C GLY A 81 8.95 25.57 21.72
N ASP A 82 8.21 26.67 21.70
CA ASP A 82 6.78 26.69 21.34
C ASP A 82 6.54 26.90 19.82
N ASP A 83 7.50 27.51 19.11
CA ASP A 83 7.49 27.74 17.66
C ASP A 83 8.93 28.02 17.14
N PRO A 84 9.32 27.61 15.92
CA PRO A 84 8.63 26.70 15.01
C PRO A 84 8.96 25.23 15.31
N GLY A 85 9.62 24.95 16.45
CA GLY A 85 10.20 23.66 16.77
C GLY A 85 9.19 22.51 16.73
N PRO A 86 8.10 22.55 17.52
CA PRO A 86 7.17 21.44 17.54
C PRO A 86 6.43 21.24 16.22
N GLN A 87 6.15 22.32 15.50
CA GLN A 87 5.55 22.32 14.16
C GLN A 87 6.48 21.62 13.17
N THR A 88 7.76 21.95 13.19
CA THR A 88 8.77 21.32 12.32
C THR A 88 8.89 19.83 12.63
N ILE A 89 8.93 19.46 13.92
CA ILE A 89 8.99 18.06 14.33
C ILE A 89 7.72 17.31 13.92
N ASP A 90 6.55 17.90 14.10
CA ASP A 90 5.28 17.29 13.73
C ASP A 90 5.19 17.05 12.21
N GLN A 91 5.68 17.97 11.38
CA GLN A 91 5.73 17.79 9.94
C GLN A 91 6.71 16.68 9.54
N LEU A 92 7.94 16.69 10.07
CA LEU A 92 8.93 15.64 9.83
C LEU A 92 8.42 14.26 10.26
N LYS A 93 7.69 14.22 11.38
CA LYS A 93 7.03 13.02 11.88
C LYS A 93 5.89 12.57 10.98
N ALA A 94 5.09 13.50 10.45
CA ALA A 94 3.89 13.21 9.68
C ALA A 94 4.15 12.72 8.25
N ALA A 95 5.37 12.90 7.74
CA ALA A 95 5.79 12.45 6.42
C ALA A 95 5.66 10.93 6.24
N LEU A 96 4.49 10.46 5.77
CA LEU A 96 4.30 9.08 5.37
C LEU A 96 4.59 8.93 3.87
N VAL A 97 5.58 8.10 3.56
CA VAL A 97 5.87 7.66 2.20
C VAL A 97 5.49 6.19 2.09
N VAL A 98 4.82 5.83 1.00
CA VAL A 98 4.43 4.44 0.73
C VAL A 98 5.15 3.97 -0.52
N SER A 99 5.75 2.79 -0.49
CA SER A 99 6.45 2.25 -1.66
C SER A 99 6.26 0.75 -1.79
N GLY A 100 6.37 0.26 -3.02
CA GLY A 100 6.21 -1.15 -3.34
C GLY A 100 6.92 -1.53 -4.64
N TYR A 101 7.50 -2.72 -4.66
CA TYR A 101 8.16 -3.29 -5.84
C TYR A 101 7.42 -4.55 -6.29
N SER A 102 7.20 -4.72 -7.60
CA SER A 102 6.54 -5.88 -8.18
C SER A 102 5.15 -6.11 -7.56
N GLN A 103 4.87 -7.28 -7.01
CA GLN A 103 3.63 -7.53 -6.26
C GLN A 103 3.42 -6.56 -5.08
N GLY A 104 4.50 -6.06 -4.47
CA GLY A 104 4.41 -5.04 -3.42
C GLY A 104 3.77 -3.74 -3.93
N ALA A 105 3.98 -3.38 -5.20
CA ALA A 105 3.29 -2.25 -5.82
C ALA A 105 1.77 -2.49 -5.86
N ALA A 106 1.33 -3.69 -6.24
CA ALA A 106 -0.10 -4.04 -6.22
C ALA A 106 -0.72 -3.89 -4.82
N LEU A 107 0.01 -4.24 -3.76
CA LEU A 107 -0.43 -4.03 -2.38
C LEU A 107 -0.54 -2.54 -2.04
N VAL A 108 0.39 -1.70 -2.53
CA VAL A 108 0.28 -0.23 -2.39
C VAL A 108 -1.00 0.27 -3.04
N HIS A 109 -1.29 -0.14 -4.27
CA HIS A 109 -2.52 0.25 -4.98
C HIS A 109 -3.77 -0.04 -4.14
N ARG A 110 -3.94 -1.30 -3.69
CA ARG A 110 -5.16 -1.71 -2.98
C ARG A 110 -5.24 -1.17 -1.55
N SER A 111 -4.11 -1.09 -0.85
CA SER A 111 -4.08 -0.56 0.52
C SER A 111 -4.38 0.93 0.54
N VAL A 112 -3.83 1.70 -0.41
CA VAL A 112 -4.11 3.14 -0.51
C VAL A 112 -5.51 3.36 -1.02
N GLU A 113 -5.97 2.65 -2.06
CA GLU A 113 -7.34 2.79 -2.59
C GLU A 113 -8.39 2.66 -1.49
N SER A 114 -8.24 1.64 -0.63
CA SER A 114 -9.16 1.32 0.47
C SER A 114 -8.96 2.15 1.75
N ALA A 115 -7.90 2.96 1.84
CA ALA A 115 -7.64 3.78 3.00
C ALA A 115 -8.66 4.94 3.14
N SER A 116 -8.89 5.38 4.38
CA SER A 116 -9.69 6.58 4.64
C SER A 116 -8.99 7.83 4.13
N ASN A 117 -9.74 8.89 3.79
CA ASN A 117 -9.18 10.17 3.37
C ASN A 117 -8.18 10.71 4.41
N SER A 118 -8.47 10.57 5.71
CA SER A 118 -7.56 10.98 6.79
C SER A 118 -6.20 10.26 6.80
N VAL A 119 -6.10 9.05 6.23
CA VAL A 119 -4.84 8.34 6.04
C VAL A 119 -4.19 8.78 4.74
N LYS A 120 -4.96 8.89 3.66
CA LYS A 120 -4.48 9.40 2.36
C LYS A 120 -3.87 10.80 2.46
N ASP A 121 -4.47 11.68 3.26
CA ASP A 121 -4.00 13.05 3.51
C ASP A 121 -2.62 13.09 4.16
N ARG A 122 -2.24 12.02 4.88
CA ARG A 122 -0.91 11.88 5.50
C ARG A 122 0.13 11.32 4.55
N ILE A 123 -0.26 10.77 3.41
CA ILE A 123 0.68 10.25 2.41
C ILE A 123 1.21 11.43 1.61
N TYR A 124 2.52 11.65 1.70
CA TYR A 124 3.22 12.71 0.97
C TYR A 124 3.67 12.24 -0.40
N ALA A 125 4.16 11.00 -0.49
CA ALA A 125 4.60 10.40 -1.74
C ALA A 125 4.27 8.90 -1.79
N ILE A 126 3.92 8.43 -2.98
CA ILE A 126 3.88 7.02 -3.35
C ILE A 126 4.91 6.79 -4.44
N VAL A 127 5.77 5.80 -4.26
CA VAL A 127 6.70 5.36 -5.32
C VAL A 127 6.58 3.86 -5.54
N THR A 128 6.24 3.42 -6.75
CA THR A 128 6.23 2.00 -7.11
C THR A 128 7.28 1.67 -8.15
N PHE A 129 7.83 0.45 -8.09
CA PHE A 129 8.85 -0.06 -9.01
C PHE A 129 8.35 -1.36 -9.65
N GLY A 130 8.49 -1.53 -10.96
CA GLY A 130 8.07 -2.77 -11.64
C GLY A 130 6.61 -3.11 -11.37
N ASP A 131 5.75 -2.10 -11.47
CA ASP A 131 4.40 -2.14 -10.94
C ASP A 131 3.48 -3.05 -11.76
N THR A 132 3.13 -4.20 -11.18
CA THR A 132 2.26 -5.21 -11.82
C THR A 132 0.83 -4.73 -12.06
N GLN A 133 0.45 -3.58 -11.49
CA GLN A 133 -0.88 -2.97 -11.59
C GLN A 133 -0.90 -1.74 -12.49
N LYS A 134 0.26 -1.26 -12.98
CA LYS A 134 0.36 -0.05 -13.82
C LYS A 134 -0.61 -0.07 -15.00
N ALA A 135 -0.66 -1.14 -15.78
CA ALA A 135 -1.52 -1.19 -16.96
C ALA A 135 -3.01 -1.32 -16.60
N GLN A 136 -3.31 -2.11 -15.56
CA GLN A 136 -4.65 -2.44 -15.10
C GLN A 136 -5.34 -1.23 -14.47
N ASP A 137 -4.58 -0.38 -13.78
CA ASP A 137 -5.08 0.81 -13.11
C ASP A 137 -4.83 2.10 -13.89
N GLY A 138 -4.40 2.02 -15.16
CA GLY A 138 -4.25 3.18 -16.03
C GLY A 138 -3.10 4.11 -15.66
N GLY A 139 -2.04 3.57 -15.06
CA GLY A 139 -0.84 4.33 -14.68
C GLY A 139 -1.01 5.19 -13.43
N GLN A 140 -1.98 4.86 -12.57
CA GLN A 140 -2.27 5.60 -11.35
C GLN A 140 -2.66 4.65 -10.21
N VAL A 141 -2.46 5.12 -8.97
CA VAL A 141 -3.09 4.49 -7.80
C VAL A 141 -4.54 4.96 -7.72
N PRO A 142 -5.55 4.05 -7.73
CA PRO A 142 -6.95 4.46 -7.72
C PRO A 142 -7.32 5.31 -6.49
N ASN A 143 -8.16 6.33 -6.70
CA ASN A 143 -8.67 7.21 -5.64
C ASN A 143 -7.57 7.88 -4.79
N PHE A 144 -6.44 8.22 -5.41
CA PHE A 144 -5.34 8.94 -4.79
C PHE A 144 -4.84 10.06 -5.72
N ASP A 145 -4.21 11.08 -5.14
CA ASP A 145 -3.72 12.24 -5.88
C ASP A 145 -2.55 11.83 -6.79
N PRO A 146 -2.69 11.91 -8.13
CA PRO A 146 -1.63 11.51 -9.05
C PRO A 146 -0.38 12.39 -8.93
N SER A 147 -0.50 13.62 -8.44
CA SER A 147 0.66 14.51 -8.23
C SER A 147 1.59 14.03 -7.12
N LYS A 148 1.13 13.10 -6.27
CA LYS A 148 1.88 12.46 -5.19
C LYS A 148 2.34 11.04 -5.52
N THR A 149 2.13 10.57 -6.75
CA THR A 149 2.49 9.22 -7.18
C THR A 149 3.54 9.24 -8.27
N LEU A 150 4.57 8.41 -8.12
CA LEU A 150 5.55 8.09 -9.15
C LEU A 150 5.58 6.58 -9.37
N ILE A 151 5.38 6.14 -10.62
CA ILE A 151 5.43 4.73 -11.02
C ILE A 151 6.63 4.55 -11.93
N LEU A 152 7.63 3.81 -11.46
CA LEU A 152 8.88 3.54 -12.14
C LEU A 152 8.84 2.15 -12.79
N CYS A 153 9.07 2.10 -14.09
CA CYS A 153 9.09 0.88 -14.88
C CYS A 153 10.18 0.98 -15.94
N HIS A 154 11.01 -0.05 -16.07
CA HIS A 154 11.96 -0.13 -17.17
C HIS A 154 11.27 -0.44 -18.49
N ASP A 155 11.88 0.04 -19.57
CA ASP A 155 11.53 -0.41 -20.91
C ASP A 155 11.78 -1.92 -21.03
N GLY A 156 10.76 -2.64 -21.51
CA GLY A 156 10.80 -4.09 -21.64
C GLY A 156 10.34 -4.87 -20.40
N ASP A 157 10.09 -4.21 -19.26
CA ASP A 157 9.47 -4.87 -18.11
C ASP A 157 7.98 -5.18 -18.39
N LYS A 158 7.72 -6.42 -18.80
CA LYS A 158 6.39 -6.88 -19.19
C LYS A 158 5.39 -6.94 -18.04
N VAL A 159 5.81 -6.88 -16.79
CA VAL A 159 4.83 -6.82 -15.69
C VAL A 159 4.12 -5.47 -15.65
N CYS A 160 4.82 -4.40 -16.03
CA CYS A 160 4.27 -3.05 -16.14
C CYS A 160 3.32 -2.86 -17.34
N GLU A 161 3.28 -3.84 -18.24
CA GLU A 161 2.48 -3.84 -19.47
C GLU A 161 1.21 -4.70 -19.33
N GLY A 162 0.88 -5.18 -18.12
CA GLY A 162 -0.34 -5.94 -17.84
C GLY A 162 -0.18 -7.45 -17.97
N THR A 163 1.05 -7.95 -17.96
CA THR A 163 1.34 -9.39 -17.87
C THR A 163 1.97 -9.72 -16.51
N LEU A 164 2.25 -10.99 -16.25
CA LEU A 164 3.12 -11.42 -15.13
C LEU A 164 4.38 -12.12 -15.65
N ILE A 165 4.83 -11.73 -16.84
CA ILE A 165 6.05 -12.26 -17.44
C ILE A 165 7.22 -11.46 -16.88
N VAL A 166 8.07 -12.12 -16.10
CA VAL A 166 9.28 -11.53 -15.54
C VAL A 166 10.38 -11.59 -16.60
N THR A 167 10.87 -10.43 -17.01
CA THR A 167 12.04 -10.30 -17.90
C THR A 167 13.25 -9.81 -17.12
N ASP A 168 14.43 -9.79 -17.73
CA ASP A 168 15.62 -9.23 -17.10
C ASP A 168 15.44 -7.76 -16.66
N ALA A 169 14.65 -6.98 -17.41
CA ALA A 169 14.32 -5.60 -17.08
C ALA A 169 13.58 -5.46 -15.72
N HIS A 170 12.97 -6.54 -15.22
CA HIS A 170 12.26 -6.52 -13.95
C HIS A 170 13.21 -6.57 -12.73
N HIS A 171 14.47 -6.98 -12.89
CA HIS A 171 15.34 -7.31 -11.74
C HIS A 171 16.20 -6.16 -11.21
N GLU A 172 16.35 -5.06 -11.94
CA GLU A 172 17.45 -4.09 -11.71
C GLU A 172 17.00 -2.67 -11.39
N TYR A 173 16.01 -2.44 -10.52
CA TYR A 173 15.48 -1.10 -10.19
C TYR A 173 16.39 -0.17 -9.35
N HIS A 174 17.64 -0.56 -9.11
CA HIS A 174 18.55 0.21 -8.26
C HIS A 174 19.03 1.51 -8.93
N ASP A 175 19.08 1.54 -10.25
CA ASP A 175 19.45 2.70 -11.07
C ASP A 175 18.38 3.81 -11.02
N LEU A 176 17.12 3.46 -10.80
CA LEU A 176 16.00 4.40 -10.61
C LEU A 176 15.79 4.84 -9.15
N ALA A 177 16.56 4.30 -8.20
CA ALA A 177 16.45 4.70 -6.79
C ALA A 177 16.73 6.20 -6.55
N PRO A 178 17.70 6.86 -7.23
CA PRO A 178 17.89 8.31 -7.10
C PRO A 178 16.66 9.10 -7.55
N GLU A 179 16.03 8.74 -8.67
CA GLU A 179 14.82 9.41 -9.16
C GLU A 179 13.66 9.28 -8.16
N ALA A 180 13.50 8.07 -7.59
CA ALA A 180 12.52 7.85 -6.52
C ALA A 180 12.76 8.76 -5.31
N VAL A 181 14.02 8.87 -4.86
CA VAL A 181 14.39 9.73 -3.72
C VAL A 181 14.16 11.20 -4.04
N ASP A 182 14.57 11.67 -5.22
CA ASP A 182 14.37 13.06 -5.64
C ASP A 182 12.88 13.41 -5.69
N PHE A 183 12.05 12.50 -6.20
CA PHE A 183 10.60 12.66 -6.17
C PHE A 183 10.06 12.73 -4.75
N ILE A 184 10.45 11.80 -3.88
CA ILE A 184 10.03 11.80 -2.47
C ILE A 184 10.41 13.14 -1.82
N VAL A 185 11.67 13.55 -1.94
CA VAL A 185 12.20 14.81 -1.38
C VAL A 185 11.42 16.02 -1.91
N SER A 186 10.96 16.00 -3.17
CA SER A 186 10.14 17.08 -3.73
C SER A 186 8.72 17.18 -3.16
N LYS A 187 8.25 16.15 -2.43
CA LYS A 187 6.91 16.12 -1.83
C LYS A 187 6.89 16.42 -0.35
N VAL A 188 7.97 16.14 0.37
CA VAL A 188 8.10 16.37 1.82
C VAL A 188 8.51 17.78 2.19
#